data_AF-A0A1G0MF61-F1
#
_entry.id   AF-A0A1G0MF61-F1
#
_cell.length_a   1.000
_cell.length_b   1.000
_cell.length_c   1.000
_cell.angle_alpha   90.00
_cell.angle_beta   90.00
_cell.angle_gamma   90.00
#
_symmetry.space_group_name_H-M   'P 1'
#
loop_
_entity.id
_entity.type
_entity.pdbx_description
1 polymer ?
#
loop_
_entity_poly.entity_id
_entity_poly.type
_entity_poly.pdbx_seq_one_letter_code
_entity_poly.pdbx_strand_id
1 'polypeptide(L)'
;MNDDATLGAYLAVHERPPAFTGSDGRAYSVDVFVDPTPDTSGRHGAALLFVRWSVDGARPDGHVETGYVAWGDTVAEAQREARALGLYEVKRLLDAAIGEDARPGAW
;
A
#
# COMPACT_ATOMS: atom_id res chain seq x y z
N MET A 1 -17.97 15.43 10.24
CA MET A 1 -16.60 15.49 9.68
C MET A 1 -16.34 14.11 9.15
N ASN A 2 -16.29 13.95 7.82
CA ASN A 2 -15.99 12.65 7.23
C ASN A 2 -14.47 12.55 7.22
N ASP A 3 -13.90 11.85 8.19
CA ASP A 3 -12.45 11.76 8.33
C ASP A 3 -11.95 10.67 7.37
N ASP A 4 -11.76 11.04 6.10
CA ASP A 4 -11.16 10.20 5.06
C ASP A 4 -9.63 10.03 5.26
N ALA A 5 -9.19 10.17 6.51
CA ALA A 5 -7.80 10.18 6.93
C ALA A 5 -7.14 8.80 6.93
N THR A 6 -7.91 7.70 6.83
CA THR A 6 -7.39 6.34 6.65
C THR A 6 -7.60 5.84 5.23
N LEU A 7 -6.79 4.88 4.81
CA LEU A 7 -6.91 4.27 3.48
C LEU A 7 -8.32 3.70 3.24
N GLY A 8 -8.86 2.98 4.22
CA GLY A 8 -10.20 2.41 4.15
C GLY A 8 -11.30 3.47 4.10
N ALA A 9 -11.19 4.53 4.91
CA ALA A 9 -12.17 5.61 4.91
C ALA A 9 -12.14 6.39 3.58
N TYR A 10 -10.95 6.67 3.04
CA TYR A 10 -10.81 7.30 1.74
C TYR A 10 -11.48 6.49 0.63
N LEU A 11 -11.19 5.18 0.55
CA LEU A 11 -11.78 4.30 -0.45
C LEU A 11 -13.31 4.25 -0.38
N ALA A 12 -13.86 4.24 0.83
CA ALA A 12 -15.32 4.23 1.04
C ALA A 12 -16.00 5.53 0.57
N VAL A 13 -15.29 6.66 0.58
CA VAL A 13 -15.84 7.98 0.22
C VAL A 13 -15.64 8.29 -1.26
N HIS A 14 -14.45 7.97 -1.80
CA HIS A 14 -14.03 8.43 -3.13
C HIS A 14 -14.16 7.37 -4.23
N GLU A 15 -14.46 6.11 -3.87
CA GLU A 15 -14.59 4.96 -4.78
C GLU A 15 -13.36 4.73 -5.69
N ARG A 16 -12.22 5.32 -5.33
CA ARG A 16 -10.93 5.18 -6.02
C ARG A 16 -9.77 5.24 -5.01
N PRO A 17 -8.62 4.62 -5.31
CA PRO A 17 -7.44 4.74 -4.48
C PRO A 17 -6.95 6.20 -4.36
N PRO A 18 -6.38 6.58 -3.21
CA PRO A 18 -5.64 7.82 -3.10
C PRO A 18 -4.39 7.78 -3.98
N ALA A 19 -4.02 8.95 -4.51
CA ALA A 19 -2.79 9.13 -5.26
C ALA A 19 -1.72 9.79 -4.37
N PHE A 20 -0.47 9.35 -4.51
CA PHE A 20 0.68 9.85 -3.78
C PHE A 20 1.81 10.21 -4.74
N THR A 21 2.54 11.28 -4.45
CA THR A 21 3.83 11.56 -5.09
C THR A 21 4.94 10.88 -4.29
N GLY A 22 5.63 9.92 -4.87
CA GLY A 22 6.77 9.25 -4.25
C GLY A 22 7.95 10.20 -4.00
N SER A 23 8.88 9.79 -3.13
CA SER A 23 10.14 10.50 -2.89
C SER A 23 11.04 10.59 -4.14
N ASP A 24 10.78 9.76 -5.16
CA ASP A 24 11.40 9.77 -6.49
C ASP A 24 10.71 10.75 -7.48
N GLY A 25 9.66 11.46 -7.03
CA GLY A 25 8.88 12.39 -7.85
C GLY A 25 7.85 11.75 -8.78
N ARG A 26 7.64 10.43 -8.70
CA ARG A 26 6.68 9.69 -9.54
C ARG A 26 5.31 9.60 -8.87
N ALA A 27 4.26 9.42 -9.66
CA ALA A 27 2.89 9.25 -9.16
C ALA A 27 2.61 7.77 -8.86
N TYR A 28 1.97 7.52 -7.72
CA TYR A 28 1.61 6.19 -7.24
C TYR A 28 0.15 6.12 -6.80
N SER A 29 -0.52 5.01 -7.11
CA SER A 29 -1.76 4.59 -6.45
C SER A 29 -1.47 3.39 -5.55
N VAL A 30 -2.32 3.13 -4.55
CA VAL A 30 -2.12 2.04 -3.58
C VAL A 30 -3.29 1.06 -3.56
N ASP A 31 -2.99 -0.22 -3.34
CA ASP A 31 -3.96 -1.22 -2.90
C ASP A 31 -3.38 -2.09 -1.77
N VAL A 32 -4.24 -2.85 -1.11
CA VAL A 32 -3.85 -3.81 -0.06
C VAL A 32 -3.77 -5.20 -0.65
N PHE A 33 -2.58 -5.80 -0.61
CA PHE A 33 -2.39 -7.23 -0.87
C PHE A 33 -2.44 -8.00 0.45
N VAL A 34 -3.08 -9.16 0.48
CA VAL A 34 -3.08 -10.06 1.63
C VAL A 34 -2.69 -11.45 1.16
N ASP A 35 -1.73 -12.06 1.85
CA ASP A 35 -1.32 -13.43 1.56
C ASP A 35 -2.50 -14.39 1.85
N PRO A 36 -3.00 -15.13 0.85
CA PRO A 36 -4.06 -16.09 1.06
C PRO A 36 -3.60 -17.30 1.90
N THR A 37 -2.30 -17.50 2.08
CA THR A 37 -1.73 -18.54 2.92
C THR A 37 -1.31 -17.94 4.27
N PRO A 38 -1.76 -18.50 5.41
CA PRO A 38 -1.30 -18.03 6.71
C PRO A 38 0.16 -18.43 6.96
N ASP A 39 0.83 -17.67 7.82
CA ASP A 39 2.17 -17.98 8.29
C ASP A 39 2.19 -19.17 9.27
N THR A 40 3.36 -19.48 9.83
CA THR A 40 3.54 -20.56 10.81
C THR A 40 2.75 -20.38 12.11
N SER A 41 2.28 -19.17 12.40
CA SER A 41 1.42 -18.87 13.55
C SER A 41 -0.07 -18.96 13.22
N GLY A 42 -0.42 -19.22 11.95
CA GLY A 42 -1.80 -19.28 11.47
C GLY A 42 -2.37 -17.92 11.08
N ARG A 43 -1.55 -16.87 10.91
CA ARG A 43 -2.01 -15.51 10.62
C ARG A 43 -1.72 -15.10 9.18
N HIS A 44 -2.62 -14.34 8.58
CA HIS A 44 -2.47 -13.77 7.25
C HIS A 44 -1.77 -12.41 7.32
N GLY A 45 -0.71 -12.23 6.54
CA GLY A 45 0.01 -10.96 6.41
C GLY A 45 -0.58 -10.08 5.32
N ALA A 46 -0.66 -8.78 5.56
CA ALA A 46 -1.11 -7.79 4.59
C ALA A 46 0.01 -6.78 4.29
N ALA A 47 0.25 -6.51 3.00
CA ALA A 47 1.21 -5.53 2.50
C ALA A 47 0.50 -4.44 1.68
N LEU A 48 1.18 -3.31 1.48
CA LEU A 48 0.73 -2.27 0.55
C LEU A 48 1.44 -2.44 -0.79
N LEU A 49 0.66 -2.55 -1.85
CA LEU A 49 1.14 -2.57 -3.22
C LEU A 49 0.95 -1.18 -3.84
N PHE A 50 2.05 -0.52 -4.18
CA PHE A 50 2.03 0.79 -4.82
C PHE A 50 2.32 0.67 -6.30
N VAL A 51 1.36 1.03 -7.13
CA VAL A 51 1.49 1.04 -8.59
C VAL A 51 2.03 2.38 -9.05
N ARG A 52 3.21 2.39 -9.68
CA ARG A 52 3.83 3.57 -10.29
C ARG A 52 3.23 3.84 -11.66
N TRP A 53 2.90 5.11 -11.91
CA TRP A 53 2.39 5.57 -13.19
C TRP A 53 3.49 6.24 -14.03
N SER A 54 3.35 6.11 -15.36
CA SER A 54 4.16 6.84 -16.33
C SER A 54 4.05 8.36 -16.11
N VAL A 55 5.05 9.12 -16.59
CA VAL A 55 5.10 10.59 -16.39
C VAL A 55 3.86 11.29 -16.95
N ASP A 56 3.31 10.79 -18.06
CA ASP A 56 2.08 11.29 -18.67
C ASP A 56 0.79 10.77 -17.99
N GLY A 57 0.92 9.88 -17.00
CA GLY A 57 -0.19 9.25 -16.28
C GLY A 57 -0.99 8.25 -17.10
N ALA A 58 -0.55 7.91 -18.32
CA ALA A 58 -1.35 7.10 -19.25
C ALA A 58 -1.37 5.61 -18.89
N ARG A 59 -0.33 5.09 -18.24
CA ARG A 59 -0.22 3.65 -17.91
C ARG A 59 0.61 3.40 -16.65
N PRO A 60 0.38 2.27 -15.96
CA PRO A 60 1.35 1.73 -15.02
C PRO A 60 2.68 1.41 -15.71
N ASP A 61 3.79 1.75 -15.08
CA ASP A 61 5.14 1.42 -15.59
C ASP A 61 6.10 0.88 -14.52
N GLY A 62 5.56 0.52 -13.35
CA GLY A 62 6.28 -0.17 -12.29
C GLY A 62 5.44 -0.31 -11.04
N HIS A 63 6.02 -0.91 -10.01
CA HIS A 63 5.43 -0.96 -8.68
C HIS A 63 6.53 -1.03 -7.63
N VAL A 64 6.18 -0.72 -6.39
CA VAL A 64 6.96 -1.07 -5.20
C VAL A 64 5.98 -1.68 -4.18
N GLU A 65 6.48 -2.58 -3.35
CA GLU A 65 5.69 -3.25 -2.32
C GLU A 65 6.36 -3.06 -0.96
N THR A 66 5.55 -2.97 0.10
CA THR A 66 6.06 -3.03 1.47
C THR A 66 6.27 -4.48 1.91
N GLY A 67 6.97 -4.70 3.02
CA GLY A 67 6.75 -5.92 3.81
C GLY A 67 5.33 -5.97 4.40
N TYR A 68 5.02 -6.99 5.20
CA TYR A 68 3.73 -7.06 5.89
C TYR A 68 3.60 -5.95 6.95
N VAL A 69 2.60 -5.08 6.76
CA VAL A 69 2.28 -3.93 7.61
C VAL A 69 1.16 -4.22 8.61
N ALA A 70 0.37 -5.26 8.35
CA ALA A 70 -0.71 -5.70 9.23
C ALA A 70 -0.87 -7.22 9.17
N TRP A 71 -1.54 -7.78 10.19
CA TRP A 71 -1.75 -9.21 10.34
C TRP A 71 -3.15 -9.49 10.88
N GLY A 72 -3.76 -10.59 10.45
CA GLY A 72 -5.10 -11.01 10.90
C GLY A 72 -5.27 -12.51 10.97
N ASP A 73 -6.23 -12.99 11.75
CA ASP A 73 -6.56 -14.42 11.82
C ASP A 73 -7.33 -14.89 10.57
N THR A 74 -7.82 -13.93 9.78
CA THR A 74 -8.41 -14.14 8.46
C THR A 74 -7.88 -13.13 7.46
N VAL A 75 -8.01 -13.44 6.17
CA VAL A 75 -7.69 -12.51 5.07
C VAL A 75 -8.44 -11.17 5.23
N ALA A 76 -9.74 -11.24 5.55
CA ALA A 76 -10.58 -10.05 5.73
C ALA A 76 -10.14 -9.18 6.91
N GLU A 77 -9.68 -9.82 7.99
CA GLU A 77 -9.12 -9.09 9.13
C GLU A 77 -7.81 -8.40 8.78
N ALA A 78 -6.85 -9.12 8.19
CA ALA A 78 -5.58 -8.53 7.79
C ALA A 78 -5.79 -7.34 6.84
N GLN A 79 -6.74 -7.47 5.90
CA GLN A 79 -7.14 -6.40 5.00
C GLN A 79 -7.73 -5.19 5.74
N ARG A 80 -8.62 -5.43 6.72
CA ARG A 80 -9.22 -4.38 7.53
C ARG A 80 -8.17 -3.62 8.34
N GLU A 81 -7.23 -4.34 8.96
CA GLU A 81 -6.15 -3.75 9.74
C GLU A 81 -5.21 -2.91 8.86
N ALA A 82 -4.82 -3.40 7.68
CA ALA A 82 -4.05 -2.60 6.73
C ALA A 82 -4.80 -1.35 6.24
N ARG A 83 -6.13 -1.45 6.06
CA ARG A 83 -6.98 -0.30 5.66
C ARG A 83 -7.18 0.72 6.78
N ALA A 84 -6.89 0.37 8.03
CA ALA A 84 -6.94 1.30 9.15
C ALA A 84 -5.75 2.28 9.19
N LEU A 85 -4.69 2.03 8.41
CA LEU A 85 -3.54 2.92 8.32
C LEU A 85 -3.95 4.31 7.84
N GLY A 86 -3.39 5.33 8.49
CA GLY A 86 -3.58 6.72 8.10
C GLY A 86 -2.92 7.03 6.75
N LEU A 87 -3.47 7.94 5.95
CA LEU A 87 -2.89 8.32 4.64
C LEU A 87 -1.47 8.87 4.76
N TYR A 88 -1.15 9.54 5.88
CA TYR A 88 0.22 9.97 6.18
C TYR A 88 1.18 8.79 6.41
N GLU A 89 0.72 7.75 7.09
CA GLU A 89 1.50 6.53 7.32
C GLU A 89 1.69 5.75 6.02
N VAL A 90 0.64 5.62 5.21
CA VAL A 90 0.70 5.05 3.86
C VAL A 90 1.75 5.78 3.00
N LYS A 91 1.78 7.12 3.04
CA LYS A 91 2.80 7.90 2.34
C LYS A 91 4.22 7.62 2.84
N ARG A 92 4.41 7.50 4.16
CA ARG A 92 5.73 7.14 4.74
C ARG A 92 6.19 5.75 4.29
N LEU A 93 5.26 4.79 4.22
CA LEU A 93 5.53 3.43 3.77
C LEU A 93 5.92 3.40 2.28
N LEU A 94 5.25 4.18 1.43
CA LEU A 94 5.65 4.36 0.03
C LEU A 94 7.09 4.86 -0.09
N ASP A 95 7.45 5.93 0.63
CA ASP A 95 8.79 6.51 0.54
C ASP A 95 9.87 5.55 1.04
N ALA A 96 9.55 4.76 2.07
CA ALA A 96 10.43 3.70 2.55
C ALA A 96 10.63 2.62 1.48
N ALA A 97 9.55 2.11 0.87
CA ALA A 97 9.59 1.10 -0.18
C ALA A 97 10.40 1.55 -1.41
N ILE A 98 10.24 2.81 -1.83
CA ILE A 98 11.07 3.41 -2.91
C ILE A 98 12.56 3.39 -2.52
N GLY A 99 12.87 3.74 -1.28
CA GLY A 99 14.25 3.72 -0.77
C GLY A 99 14.84 2.31 -0.70
N GLU A 100 14.02 1.27 -0.53
CA GLU A 100 14.45 -0.13 -0.53
C GLU A 100 14.70 -0.66 -1.94
N ASP A 101 13.79 -0.37 -2.88
CA ASP A 101 13.89 -0.77 -4.30
C ASP A 101 15.11 -0.13 -4.99
N ALA A 102 15.47 1.09 -4.61
CA ALA A 102 16.65 1.78 -5.11
C ALA A 102 17.99 1.18 -4.63
N ARG A 103 17.99 0.22 -3.70
CA ARG A 103 19.23 -0.41 -3.22
C ARG A 103 19.81 -1.36 -4.27
N PRO A 104 21.13 -1.32 -4.53
CA PRO A 104 21.77 -2.25 -5.46
C PRO A 104 21.54 -3.71 -5.02
N GLY A 105 21.03 -4.55 -5.92
CA GLY A 105 20.83 -5.99 -5.70
C GLY A 105 19.43 -6.41 -5.26
N ALA A 106 18.42 -5.54 -5.40
CA ALA A 106 17.01 -5.87 -5.10
C ALA A 106 16.33 -6.84 -6.11
N TRP A 107 17.09 -7.45 -7.03
CA TRP A 107 16.59 -8.39 -8.05
C TRP A 107 17.56 -9.55 -8.26
#